data_AF-A0A528V6Q5-F1
#
_entry.id   AF-A0A528V6Q5-F1
#
_cell.length_a   1.000
_cell.length_b   1.000
_cell.length_c   1.000
_cell.angle_alpha   90.00
_cell.angle_beta   90.00
_cell.angle_gamma   90.00
#
_symmetry.space_group_name_H-M   'P 1'
#
loop_
_entity.id
_entity.type
_entity.pdbx_description
1 polymer ?
#
loop_
_entity_poly.entity_id
_entity_poly.type
_entity_poly.pdbx_seq_one_letter_code
_entity_poly.pdbx_strand_id
1 'polypeptide(L)'
;DAAMPAMLPVINEECVKQAIRTGLGLKAEINHKSVFDRKNYFYPDLPQGYQISQFKQPIVGEGKVIVSVGPDRQGEFEDIEVGIERLHLEQYAGKSMHDQH
;
A
#
# COMPACT_ATOMS: atom_id res chain seq x y z
N ASP A 1 14.06 -3.42 12.97
CA ASP A 1 13.76 -1.98 12.72
C ASP A 1 15.01 -1.13 12.61
N ALA A 2 15.91 -1.14 13.60
CA ALA A 2 17.12 -0.29 13.63
C ALA A 2 18.20 -0.55 12.55
N ALA A 3 17.92 -1.38 11.54
CA ALA A 3 18.83 -1.69 10.43
C ALA A 3 20.27 -2.07 10.83
N MET A 4 20.43 -2.84 11.91
CA MET A 4 21.78 -3.26 12.34
C MET A 4 22.46 -4.12 11.26
N PRO A 5 23.80 -4.11 11.21
CA PRO A 5 24.55 -4.89 10.23
C PRO A 5 24.09 -6.36 10.17
N ALA A 6 23.91 -6.86 8.94
CA ALA A 6 23.50 -8.23 8.61
C ALA A 6 22.07 -8.66 9.00
N MET A 7 21.20 -7.77 9.52
CA MET A 7 19.78 -8.10 9.66
C MET A 7 19.11 -8.32 8.31
N LEU A 8 18.23 -9.32 8.23
CA LEU A 8 17.48 -9.66 7.01
C LEU A 8 15.97 -9.46 7.22
N PRO A 9 15.23 -8.99 6.20
CA PRO A 9 13.78 -8.88 6.27
C PRO A 9 13.13 -10.28 6.17
N VAL A 10 12.11 -10.51 6.99
CA VAL A 10 11.22 -11.66 6.89
C VAL A 10 9.80 -11.12 6.76
N ILE A 11 9.06 -11.63 5.78
CA ILE A 11 7.71 -11.15 5.47
C ILE A 11 6.71 -11.56 6.55
N ASN A 12 5.77 -10.68 6.88
CA ASN A 12 4.64 -11.01 7.74
C ASN A 12 3.52 -11.65 6.90
N GLU A 13 3.22 -12.92 7.15
CA GLU A 13 2.18 -13.66 6.42
C GLU A 13 0.77 -13.06 6.57
N GLU A 14 0.45 -12.49 7.74
CA GLU A 14 -0.88 -11.89 7.94
C GLU A 14 -1.04 -10.63 7.08
N CYS A 15 0.03 -9.85 6.89
CA CYS A 15 0.01 -8.70 6.00
C CYS A 15 -0.31 -9.10 4.55
N VAL A 16 0.25 -10.22 4.08
CA VAL A 16 -0.06 -10.80 2.76
C VAL A 16 -1.52 -11.24 2.69
N LYS A 17 -2.02 -11.96 3.71
CA LYS A 17 -3.42 -12.40 3.76
C LYS A 17 -4.39 -11.21 3.75
N GLN A 18 -4.09 -10.15 4.48
CA GLN A 18 -4.90 -8.93 4.52
C GLN A 18 -4.92 -8.23 3.16
N ALA A 19 -3.76 -8.06 2.50
CA ALA A 19 -3.70 -7.47 1.17
C ALA A 19 -4.53 -8.25 0.13
N ILE A 20 -4.48 -9.58 0.16
CA ILE A 20 -5.31 -10.43 -0.71
C ILE A 20 -6.80 -10.25 -0.40
N ARG A 21 -7.19 -10.27 0.88
CA ARG A 21 -8.60 -10.05 1.28
C ARG A 21 -9.10 -8.68 0.82
N THR A 22 -8.29 -7.63 0.97
CA THR A 22 -8.61 -6.29 0.48
C THR A 22 -8.75 -6.28 -1.04
N GLY A 23 -7.81 -6.88 -1.79
CA GLY A 23 -7.91 -6.97 -3.24
C GLY A 23 -9.19 -7.67 -3.72
N LEU A 24 -9.57 -8.78 -3.09
CA LEU A 24 -10.84 -9.46 -3.39
C LEU A 24 -12.05 -8.56 -3.11
N GLY A 25 -12.05 -7.82 -2.00
CA GLY A 25 -13.10 -6.86 -1.67
C GLY A 25 -13.21 -5.71 -2.68
N LEU A 26 -12.08 -5.30 -3.26
CA LEU A 26 -11.99 -4.28 -4.31
C LEU A 26 -12.28 -4.85 -5.72
N LYS A 27 -12.72 -6.12 -5.84
CA LYS A 27 -12.91 -6.81 -7.12
C LYS A 27 -11.67 -6.70 -8.03
N ALA A 28 -10.49 -6.71 -7.41
CA ALA A 28 -9.23 -6.49 -8.09
C ALA A 28 -8.56 -7.80 -8.53
N GLU A 29 -7.67 -7.71 -9.51
CA GLU A 29 -6.83 -8.83 -9.92
C GLU A 29 -5.80 -9.20 -8.83
N ILE A 30 -5.78 -10.46 -8.40
CA ILE A 30 -4.78 -10.96 -7.45
C ILE A 30 -3.61 -11.55 -8.24
N ASN A 31 -2.42 -10.95 -8.08
CA ASN A 31 -1.24 -11.43 -8.79
C ASN A 31 -0.66 -12.68 -8.11
N HIS A 32 -0.53 -13.77 -8.87
CA HIS A 32 0.10 -15.00 -8.39
C HIS A 32 1.61 -14.86 -8.14
N LYS A 33 2.22 -13.78 -8.64
CA LYS A 33 3.60 -13.41 -8.41
C LYS A 33 3.70 -11.92 -8.09
N SER A 34 4.36 -11.59 -6.99
CA SER A 34 4.70 -10.22 -6.64
C SER A 34 6.15 -10.15 -6.14
N VAL A 35 6.77 -8.97 -6.24
CA VAL A 35 8.19 -8.77 -5.90
C VAL A 35 8.34 -7.53 -5.04
N PHE A 36 9.14 -7.64 -3.99
CA PHE A 36 9.59 -6.49 -3.21
C PHE A 36 10.84 -5.87 -3.83
N ASP A 37 10.78 -4.56 -4.01
CA ASP A 37 11.82 -3.71 -4.55
C ASP A 37 12.34 -2.76 -3.46
N ARG A 38 13.55 -2.22 -3.64
CA ARG A 38 14.13 -1.21 -2.74
C ARG A 38 13.97 0.18 -3.34
N LYS A 39 13.17 1.03 -2.70
CA LYS A 39 13.05 2.45 -3.03
C LYS A 39 14.08 3.23 -2.21
N ASN A 40 15.20 3.61 -2.83
CA ASN A 40 16.35 4.21 -2.15
C ASN A 40 16.17 5.71 -1.95
N TYR A 41 16.26 6.18 -0.70
CA TYR A 41 16.33 7.60 -0.34
C TYR A 41 16.84 7.73 1.10
N PHE A 42 17.52 8.84 1.40
CA PHE A 42 18.09 9.08 2.73
C PHE A 42 17.14 9.94 3.57
N TYR A 43 16.77 9.45 4.74
CA TYR A 43 16.04 10.24 5.74
C TYR A 43 16.25 9.65 7.14
N PRO A 44 16.27 10.48 8.23
CA PRO A 44 16.58 10.00 9.57
C PRO A 44 15.62 8.94 10.14
N ASP A 45 14.36 8.93 9.70
CA ASP A 45 13.37 7.92 10.12
C ASP A 45 13.41 6.63 9.29
N LEU A 46 14.34 6.51 8.34
CA LEU A 46 14.53 5.34 7.47
C LEU A 46 15.95 4.79 7.61
N PRO A 47 16.24 3.99 8.66
CA PRO A 47 17.60 3.60 9.01
C PRO A 47 18.29 2.71 7.97
N GLN A 48 17.54 2.04 7.09
CA GLN A 48 18.09 1.21 6.00
C GLN A 48 18.60 2.03 4.80
N GLY A 49 18.22 3.31 4.67
CA GLY A 49 18.47 4.13 3.46
C GLY A 49 17.66 3.71 2.23
N TYR A 50 16.72 2.77 2.40
CA TYR A 50 15.73 2.38 1.40
C TYR A 50 14.47 1.85 2.07
N GLN A 51 13.33 2.10 1.44
CA GLN A 51 12.04 1.53 1.83
C GLN A 51 11.83 0.23 1.03
N ILE A 52 11.48 -0.86 1.71
CA ILE A 52 11.00 -2.07 1.05
C ILE A 52 9.54 -1.83 0.66
N SER A 53 9.26 -1.83 -0.64
CA SER A 53 7.93 -1.64 -1.24
C SER A 53 7.79 -2.55 -2.47
N GLN A 54 6.70 -2.47 -3.23
CA GLN A 54 6.59 -3.16 -4.52
C GLN A 54 6.44 -2.12 -5.63
N PHE A 55 7.28 -2.21 -6.66
CA PHE A 55 7.23 -1.30 -7.80
C PHE A 55 6.56 -1.94 -9.00
N LYS A 56 7.25 -2.84 -9.73
CA LYS A 56 6.72 -3.35 -11.01
C LYS A 56 5.71 -4.49 -10.88
N GLN A 57 5.80 -5.26 -9.80
CA GLN A 57 4.99 -6.46 -9.58
C GLN A 57 4.26 -6.36 -8.24
N PRO A 58 3.16 -5.57 -8.16
CA PRO A 58 2.34 -5.47 -6.95
C PRO A 58 1.66 -6.80 -6.60
N ILE A 59 1.25 -6.95 -5.34
CA ILE A 59 0.43 -8.09 -4.91
C ILE A 59 -0.98 -8.08 -5.52
N VAL A 60 -1.54 -6.90 -5.77
CA VAL A 60 -2.90 -6.70 -6.31
C VAL A 60 -2.85 -5.67 -7.44
N GLY A 61 -3.44 -6.04 -8.58
CA GLY A 61 -3.55 -5.21 -9.78
C GLY A 61 -4.81 -4.35 -9.80
N GLU A 62 -5.35 -4.13 -11.00
CA GLU A 62 -6.50 -3.26 -11.22
C GLU A 62 -7.78 -3.83 -10.58
N GLY A 63 -8.61 -2.94 -10.04
CA GLY A 63 -9.90 -3.25 -9.44
C GLY A 63 -10.85 -2.06 -9.47
N LYS A 64 -11.90 -2.10 -8.65
CA LYS A 64 -12.93 -1.05 -8.65
C LYS A 64 -13.77 -0.97 -7.39
N VAL A 65 -14.28 0.23 -7.12
CA VAL A 65 -15.24 0.53 -6.06
C VAL A 65 -16.41 1.31 -6.65
N ILE A 66 -17.64 1.00 -6.21
CA ILE A 66 -18.82 1.79 -6.54
C ILE A 66 -19.05 2.80 -5.41
N VAL A 67 -19.25 4.06 -5.77
CA VAL A 67 -19.51 5.15 -4.84
C VAL A 67 -20.81 5.82 -5.25
N SER A 68 -21.78 5.85 -4.33
CA SER A 68 -23.02 6.61 -4.54
C SER A 68 -22.79 8.09 -4.23
N VAL A 69 -23.00 8.96 -5.21
CA VAL A 69 -22.82 10.41 -5.12
C VAL A 69 -24.20 11.06 -5.16
N GLY A 70 -24.48 11.93 -4.19
CA GLY A 70 -25.75 12.63 -4.11
C GLY A 70 -26.14 13.01 -2.67
N PRO A 71 -27.38 13.49 -2.48
CA PRO A 71 -28.36 13.71 -3.54
C PRO A 71 -28.04 14.94 -4.40
N ASP A 72 -28.49 14.93 -5.65
CA ASP A 72 -28.52 16.12 -6.51
C ASP A 72 -29.64 17.10 -6.09
N ARG A 73 -29.91 18.13 -6.91
CA ARG A 73 -30.98 19.11 -6.62
C ARG A 73 -32.39 18.52 -6.68
N GLN A 74 -32.56 17.34 -7.30
CA GLN A 74 -33.80 16.62 -7.44
C GLN A 74 -33.98 15.55 -6.35
N GLY A 75 -32.94 15.28 -5.55
CA GLY A 75 -32.98 14.26 -4.49
C GLY A 75 -32.38 12.91 -4.91
N GLU A 76 -31.83 12.81 -6.11
CA GLU A 76 -31.38 11.55 -6.70
C GLU A 76 -29.90 11.27 -6.43
N PHE A 77 -29.56 9.97 -6.35
CA PHE A 77 -28.19 9.50 -6.19
C PHE A 77 -27.72 8.84 -7.49
N GLU A 78 -26.45 9.07 -7.83
CA GLU A 78 -25.77 8.44 -8.96
C GLU A 78 -24.66 7.52 -8.45
N ASP A 79 -24.65 6.27 -8.88
CA ASP A 79 -23.54 5.36 -8.63
C ASP A 79 -22.44 5.57 -9.65
N ILE A 80 -21.24 5.96 -9.19
CA ILE A 80 -20.05 6.07 -10.02
C ILE A 80 -19.07 4.94 -9.72
N GLU A 81 -18.42 4.43 -10.76
CA GLU A 81 -17.34 3.45 -10.63
C GLU A 81 -15.98 4.16 -10.54
N VAL A 82 -15.26 3.93 -9.44
CA VAL A 82 -13.89 4.42 -9.22
C VAL A 82 -12.92 3.27 -9.43
N GLY A 83 -12.04 3.41 -10.42
CA GLY A 83 -10.98 2.44 -10.68
C GLY A 83 -9.92 2.44 -9.59
N ILE A 84 -9.46 1.24 -9.22
CA ILE A 84 -8.28 1.03 -8.38
C ILE A 84 -7.15 0.61 -9.32
N GLU A 85 -6.07 1.38 -9.37
CA GLU A 85 -4.91 1.06 -10.21
C GLU A 85 -4.16 -0.18 -9.68
N ARG A 86 -3.92 -0.20 -8.37
CA ARG A 86 -3.14 -1.25 -7.70
C ARG A 86 -3.26 -1.17 -6.19
N LEU A 87 -2.92 -2.28 -5.53
CA LEU A 87 -2.58 -2.31 -4.11
C LEU A 87 -1.22 -3.02 -3.95
N HIS A 88 -0.31 -2.38 -3.21
CA HIS A 88 1.01 -2.92 -2.91
C HIS A 88 1.30 -2.97 -1.41
N LEU A 89 2.28 -3.79 -1.03
CA LEU A 89 2.79 -3.88 0.33
C LEU A 89 4.07 -3.05 0.49
N GLU A 90 4.19 -2.35 1.62
CA GLU A 90 5.40 -1.59 1.95
C GLU A 90 5.64 -1.45 3.45
N GLN A 91 6.88 -1.11 3.79
CA GLN A 91 7.26 -0.75 5.15
C GLN A 91 6.92 0.70 5.44
N TYR A 92 6.40 0.96 6.63
CA TYR A 92 6.23 2.33 7.13
C TYR A 92 7.57 2.86 7.67
N ALA A 93 7.79 4.17 7.54
CA ALA A 93 8.96 4.84 8.10
C ALA A 93 8.78 5.12 9.61
N GLY A 94 9.86 5.46 10.31
CA GLY A 94 9.76 5.97 11.67
C GLY A 94 8.98 7.29 11.73
N LYS A 95 8.76 7.79 12.95
CA LYS A 95 8.18 9.12 13.16
C LYS A 95 9.29 10.09 13.53
N SER A 96 9.44 11.16 12.75
CA SER A 96 10.31 12.29 13.11
C SER A 96 9.56 13.29 13.99
N MET A 97 10.19 13.78 15.06
CA MET A 97 9.69 14.89 15.87
C MET A 97 10.74 16.00 15.80
N HIS A 98 10.30 17.22 15.52
CA HIS A 98 11.16 18.40 15.58
C HIS A 98 10.86 19.12 16.89
N ASP A 99 11.81 19.07 17.83
CA ASP A 99 11.70 19.83 19.06
C ASP A 99 12.33 21.21 18.82
N GLN A 100 11.49 22.25 18.77
CA GLN A 100 11.95 23.63 18.84
C GLN A 100 12.02 23.99 20.32
N HIS A 101 13.21 23.85 20.90
CA HIS A 101 13.56 24.81 21.94
C HIS A 101 13.56 26.21 21.33
#